data_AF-A0A1R3IIG3-F1
#
_entry.id   AF-A0A1R3IIG3-F1
#
_cell.length_a   1.000
_cell.length_b   1.000
_cell.length_c   1.000
_cell.angle_alpha   90.00
_cell.angle_beta   90.00
_cell.angle_gamma   90.00
#
_symmetry.space_group_name_H-M   'P 1'
#
loop_
_entity.id
_entity.type
_entity.pdbx_description
1 polymer ?
#
loop_
_entity_poly.entity_id
_entity_poly.type
_entity_poly.pdbx_seq_one_letter_code
_entity_poly.pdbx_strand_id
1 'polypeptide(L)'
;MDYYVGNGIITLVVVLLVSKIFQALRAAVWRPYALTRFFKKQGIAGPPYSGSLVEIMRSRMAAARIVLDTNSHDIVPRVSPHFHKWSSQYGKAFLYWEGQPAIFICDPELVKEVLSSKFWFYKKPFTSPRIQMFSGKGLASLNGSDWQRHRKILNPAFSMDKLKLMVDNMATCTISMLEEWGSQAKEGSKTIEMMAEIEKLTSEIIGHAGFGVSYEMGKEAFHAQKMIQRLALGSHVQSFIPGSHDQPERMTRLKNTTPAPPCSTTNTTPETLTVAADNSKQRHFCLETVAPQ
;
A
#
# COMPACT_ATOMS: atom_id res chain seq x y z
N MET A 1 -16.90 35.61 46.49
CA MET A 1 -17.26 35.35 45.09
C MET A 1 -16.58 34.09 44.55
N ASP A 2 -15.37 33.77 45.03
CA ASP A 2 -14.53 32.70 44.48
C ASP A 2 -15.13 31.29 44.58
N TYR A 3 -15.97 31.04 45.60
CA TYR A 3 -16.66 29.76 45.78
C TYR A 3 -17.68 29.45 44.66
N TYR A 4 -18.47 30.45 44.25
CA TYR A 4 -19.48 30.28 43.20
C TYR A 4 -18.84 30.18 41.80
N VAL A 5 -17.75 30.92 41.59
CA VAL A 5 -16.95 30.83 40.36
C VAL A 5 -16.30 29.45 40.26
N GLY A 6 -15.77 28.91 41.37
CA GLY A 6 -15.20 27.55 41.43
C GLY A 6 -16.20 26.45 41.09
N ASN A 7 -17.40 26.47 41.70
CA ASN A 7 -18.45 25.48 41.40
C ASN A 7 -18.99 25.59 39.96
N GLY A 8 -19.04 26.80 39.40
CA GLY A 8 -19.41 27.02 37.99
C GLY A 8 -18.41 26.38 37.02
N ILE A 9 -17.11 26.49 37.31
CA ILE A 9 -16.06 25.85 36.51
C ILE A 9 -16.13 24.32 36.63
N ILE A 10 -16.31 23.79 37.85
CA ILE A 10 -16.40 22.34 38.08
C ILE A 10 -17.58 21.72 37.33
N THR A 11 -18.76 22.34 37.41
CA THR A 11 -19.95 21.85 36.70
C THR A 11 -19.77 21.87 35.18
N LEU A 12 -19.18 22.93 34.63
CA LEU A 12 -18.83 22.99 33.20
C LEU A 12 -17.88 21.86 32.79
N VAL A 13 -16.82 21.62 33.56
CA VAL A 13 -15.86 20.54 33.29
C VAL A 13 -16.54 19.17 33.32
N VAL A 14 -17.40 18.93 34.31
CA VAL A 14 -18.15 17.67 34.42
C VAL A 14 -19.07 17.46 33.20
N VAL A 15 -19.80 18.50 32.77
CA VAL A 15 -20.66 18.41 31.58
C VAL A 15 -19.85 18.10 30.32
N LEU A 16 -18.69 18.72 30.15
CA LEU A 16 -17.79 18.43 29.02
C LEU A 16 -17.26 16.99 29.07
N LEU A 17 -16.86 16.50 30.24
CA LEU A 17 -16.39 15.12 30.42
C LEU A 17 -17.49 14.10 30.13
N VAL A 18 -18.69 14.29 30.68
CA VAL A 18 -19.84 13.42 30.42
C VAL A 18 -20.21 13.43 28.95
N SER A 19 -20.20 14.59 28.30
CA SER A 19 -20.43 14.70 26.86
C SER A 19 -19.39 13.93 26.04
N LYS A 20 -18.10 14.02 26.40
CA LYS A 20 -17.03 13.25 25.73
C LYS A 20 -17.15 11.75 25.96
N ILE A 21 -17.48 11.32 27.17
CA ILE A 21 -17.71 9.91 27.49
C ILE A 21 -18.91 9.36 26.71
N PHE A 22 -20.01 10.12 26.65
CA PHE A 22 -21.19 9.74 25.88
C PHE A 22 -20.88 9.63 24.38
N GLN A 23 -20.14 10.58 23.82
CA GLN A 23 -19.68 10.52 22.42
C GLN A 23 -18.78 9.30 22.17
N ALA A 24 -17.86 9.00 23.08
CA ALA A 24 -16.98 7.83 23.00
C ALA A 24 -17.77 6.52 23.07
N LEU A 25 -18.71 6.38 24.02
CA LEU A 25 -19.57 5.20 24.15
C LEU A 25 -20.45 5.00 22.91
N ARG A 26 -21.02 6.09 22.40
CA ARG A 26 -21.80 6.06 21.16
C ARG A 26 -20.93 5.63 19.97
N ALA A 27 -19.69 6.12 19.88
CA ALA A 27 -18.78 5.75 18.80
C ALA A 27 -18.26 4.31 18.90
N ALA A 28 -17.99 3.82 20.11
CA ALA A 28 -17.38 2.51 20.35
C ALA A 28 -18.39 1.36 20.41
N VAL A 29 -19.62 1.61 20.86
CA VAL A 29 -20.63 0.56 21.10
C VAL A 29 -21.85 0.74 20.20
N TRP A 30 -22.49 1.91 20.28
CA TRP A 30 -23.76 2.13 19.56
C TRP A 30 -23.59 2.16 18.05
N ARG A 31 -22.60 2.90 17.53
CA ARG A 31 -22.38 3.05 16.09
C ARG A 31 -22.03 1.70 15.43
N PRO A 32 -21.11 0.87 15.97
CA PRO A 32 -20.87 -0.45 15.41
C PRO A 32 -22.08 -1.37 15.46
N TYR A 33 -22.81 -1.38 16.58
CA TYR A 33 -24.03 -2.16 16.73
C TYR A 33 -25.10 -1.74 15.71
N ALA A 34 -25.38 -0.44 15.60
CA ALA A 34 -26.41 0.10 14.71
C ALA A 34 -26.07 -0.17 13.24
N LEU A 35 -24.82 0.04 12.82
CA LEU A 35 -24.38 -0.21 11.45
C LEU A 35 -24.43 -1.70 11.10
N THR A 36 -23.93 -2.57 11.99
CA THR A 36 -23.99 -4.02 11.78
C THR A 36 -25.42 -4.48 11.62
N ARG A 37 -26.34 -3.99 12.47
CA ARG A 37 -27.77 -4.33 12.39
C ARG A 37 -28.41 -3.78 11.11
N PHE A 38 -28.05 -2.57 10.69
CA PHE A 38 -28.55 -1.94 9.48
C PHE A 38 -28.14 -2.69 8.20
N PHE A 39 -26.87 -3.07 8.09
CA PHE A 39 -26.36 -3.83 6.94
C PHE A 39 -26.82 -5.28 6.95
N LYS A 40 -26.93 -5.92 8.13
CA LYS A 40 -27.47 -7.27 8.26
C LYS A 40 -28.91 -7.37 7.74
N LYS A 41 -29.74 -6.33 7.95
CA LYS A 41 -31.10 -6.26 7.37
C LYS A 41 -31.10 -6.19 5.84
N GLN A 42 -30.03 -5.70 5.23
CA GLN A 42 -29.84 -5.63 3.79
C GLN A 42 -29.11 -6.87 3.22
N GLY A 43 -28.91 -7.91 4.04
CA GLY A 43 -28.19 -9.12 3.63
C GLY A 43 -26.66 -9.01 3.65
N ILE A 44 -26.10 -7.88 4.07
CA ILE A 44 -24.65 -7.69 4.20
C ILE A 44 -24.23 -8.07 5.62
N ALA A 45 -23.72 -9.30 5.77
CA ALA A 45 -23.12 -9.78 7.00
C ALA A 45 -21.61 -9.45 7.05
N GLY A 46 -20.95 -9.80 8.15
CA GLY A 46 -19.51 -9.60 8.29
C GLY A 46 -18.99 -9.93 9.68
N PRO A 47 -17.66 -9.90 9.87
CA PRO A 47 -17.03 -10.16 11.16
C PRO A 47 -17.49 -9.16 12.23
N PRO A 48 -17.52 -9.58 13.50
CA PRO A 48 -17.86 -8.70 14.61
C PRO A 48 -16.84 -7.57 14.74
N TYR A 49 -17.32 -6.39 15.14
CA TYR A 49 -16.45 -5.23 15.42
C TYR A 49 -15.38 -5.56 16.46
N SER A 50 -15.78 -6.20 17.56
CA SER A 50 -14.88 -6.70 18.59
C SER A 50 -14.02 -7.83 18.03
N GLY A 51 -12.71 -7.58 17.88
CA GLY A 51 -11.75 -8.60 17.44
C GLY A 51 -11.40 -8.58 15.95
N SER A 52 -12.13 -7.84 15.10
CA SER A 52 -11.82 -7.71 13.67
C SER A 52 -10.37 -7.27 13.44
N LEU A 53 -9.91 -6.22 14.14
CA LEU A 53 -8.51 -5.76 14.07
C LEU A 53 -7.50 -6.84 14.48
N VAL A 54 -7.79 -7.57 15.54
CA VAL A 54 -6.92 -8.65 16.04
C VAL A 54 -6.86 -9.80 15.03
N GLU A 55 -7.98 -10.15 14.41
CA GLU A 55 -8.04 -11.16 13.37
C GLU A 55 -7.28 -10.74 12.10
N ILE A 56 -7.41 -9.47 11.67
CA ILE A 56 -6.64 -8.92 10.55
C ILE A 56 -5.14 -9.02 10.83
N MET A 57 -4.70 -8.56 12.01
CA MET A 57 -3.28 -8.60 12.40
C MET A 57 -2.76 -10.04 12.45
N ARG A 58 -3.50 -10.94 13.11
CA ARG A 58 -3.14 -12.37 13.21
C ARG A 58 -3.04 -13.02 11.83
N SER A 59 -4.01 -12.77 10.95
CA SER A 59 -4.04 -13.34 9.60
C SER A 59 -2.88 -12.82 8.76
N ARG A 60 -2.57 -11.51 8.83
CA ARG A 60 -1.41 -10.92 8.14
C ARG A 60 -0.09 -11.51 8.65
N MET A 61 0.07 -11.69 9.97
CA MET A 61 1.27 -12.30 10.56
C MET A 61 1.44 -13.78 10.16
N ALA A 62 0.36 -14.55 10.14
CA ALA A 62 0.38 -15.94 9.70
C ALA A 62 0.74 -16.04 8.21
N ALA A 63 0.10 -15.21 7.38
CA ALA A 63 0.37 -15.18 5.94
C ALA A 63 1.80 -14.73 5.62
N ALA A 64 2.41 -13.86 6.43
CA ALA A 64 3.80 -13.43 6.23
C ALA A 64 4.80 -14.60 6.19
N ARG A 65 4.46 -15.75 6.79
CA ARG A 65 5.28 -16.97 6.83
C ARG A 65 5.01 -17.93 5.68
N ILE A 66 3.98 -17.68 4.87
CA ILE A 66 3.66 -18.51 3.71
C ILE A 66 4.68 -18.21 2.61
N VAL A 67 5.38 -19.26 2.17
CA VAL A 67 6.21 -19.24 0.97
C VAL A 67 5.27 -19.25 -0.23
N LEU A 68 5.48 -18.32 -1.16
CA LEU A 68 4.71 -18.25 -2.40
C LEU A 68 5.06 -19.44 -3.28
N ASP A 69 4.05 -20.08 -3.85
CA ASP A 69 4.25 -21.06 -4.91
C ASP A 69 4.55 -20.33 -6.21
N THR A 70 5.72 -20.57 -6.78
CA THR A 70 6.17 -19.95 -8.03
C THR A 70 5.38 -20.44 -9.25
N ASN A 71 4.66 -21.55 -9.12
CA ASN A 71 3.83 -22.11 -10.20
C ASN A 71 2.36 -21.68 -10.11
N SER A 72 1.97 -20.91 -9.07
CA SER A 72 0.61 -20.46 -8.85
C SER A 72 0.50 -18.95 -8.92
N HIS A 73 -0.50 -18.46 -9.63
CA HIS A 73 -0.86 -17.04 -9.63
C HIS A 73 -1.81 -16.67 -8.48
N ASP A 74 -2.24 -17.63 -7.66
CA ASP A 74 -3.10 -17.36 -6.50
C ASP A 74 -2.28 -16.82 -5.31
N ILE A 75 -1.99 -15.52 -5.37
CA ILE A 75 -1.28 -14.80 -4.31
C ILE A 75 -2.23 -14.25 -3.24
N VAL A 76 -3.55 -14.36 -3.44
CA VAL A 76 -4.55 -13.69 -2.59
C VAL A 76 -4.48 -14.17 -1.13
N PRO A 77 -4.32 -15.48 -0.84
CA PRO A 77 -4.12 -15.96 0.52
C PRO A 77 -2.89 -15.36 1.22
N ARG A 78 -1.86 -14.98 0.45
CA ARG A 78 -0.62 -14.38 0.97
C ARG A 78 -0.74 -12.88 1.20
N VAL A 79 -1.35 -12.16 0.25
CA VAL A 79 -1.41 -10.68 0.25
C VAL A 79 -2.57 -10.16 1.10
N SER A 80 -3.73 -10.82 1.01
CA SER A 80 -4.98 -10.40 1.65
C SER A 80 -5.69 -11.57 2.36
N PRO A 81 -5.03 -12.24 3.32
CA PRO A 81 -5.51 -13.48 3.93
C PRO A 81 -6.89 -13.37 4.60
N HIS A 82 -7.15 -12.25 5.29
CA HIS A 82 -8.41 -12.02 6.00
C HIS A 82 -9.56 -11.76 5.03
N PHE A 83 -9.34 -11.03 3.94
CA PHE A 83 -10.35 -10.84 2.90
C PHE A 83 -10.64 -12.15 2.16
N HIS A 84 -9.61 -12.95 1.87
CA HIS A 84 -9.78 -14.30 1.28
C HIS A 84 -10.61 -15.21 2.20
N LYS A 85 -10.32 -15.20 3.51
CA LYS A 85 -11.10 -15.97 4.49
C LYS A 85 -12.54 -15.45 4.58
N TRP A 86 -12.74 -14.15 4.70
CA TRP A 86 -14.07 -13.57 4.90
C TRP A 86 -14.94 -13.62 3.64
N SER A 87 -14.37 -13.59 2.44
CA SER A 87 -15.14 -13.76 1.20
C SER A 87 -15.78 -15.15 1.12
N SER A 88 -15.07 -16.19 1.58
CA SER A 88 -15.65 -17.54 1.66
C SER A 88 -16.74 -17.68 2.75
N GLN A 89 -16.67 -16.88 3.82
CA GLN A 89 -17.61 -16.97 4.95
C GLN A 89 -18.86 -16.10 4.79
N TYR A 90 -18.71 -14.89 4.25
CA TYR A 90 -19.77 -13.88 4.18
C TYR A 90 -20.19 -13.58 2.74
N GLY A 91 -19.54 -14.19 1.75
CA GLY A 91 -19.85 -14.02 0.34
C GLY A 91 -19.15 -12.84 -0.32
N LYS A 92 -19.71 -12.37 -1.43
CA LYS A 92 -19.08 -11.38 -2.32
C LYS A 92 -19.09 -9.93 -1.80
N ALA A 93 -19.86 -9.65 -0.75
CA ALA A 93 -19.87 -8.34 -0.12
C ALA A 93 -20.08 -8.48 1.39
N PHE A 94 -19.24 -7.82 2.20
CA PHE A 94 -19.33 -7.90 3.65
C PHE A 94 -18.84 -6.63 4.35
N LEU A 95 -19.39 -6.37 5.53
CA LEU A 95 -19.00 -5.26 6.41
C LEU A 95 -17.82 -5.70 7.29
N TYR A 96 -16.73 -4.95 7.30
CA TYR A 96 -15.58 -5.20 8.18
C TYR A 96 -15.13 -3.94 8.90
N TRP A 97 -14.23 -4.12 9.87
CA TRP A 97 -13.79 -3.07 10.78
C TRP A 97 -12.26 -3.01 10.86
N GLU A 98 -11.68 -1.94 10.28
CA GLU A 98 -10.25 -1.61 10.40
C GLU A 98 -10.13 -0.14 10.84
N GLY A 99 -10.48 0.13 12.09
CA GLY A 99 -10.60 1.49 12.66
C GLY A 99 -11.90 2.21 12.30
N GLN A 100 -12.28 2.23 11.01
CA GLN A 100 -13.58 2.71 10.53
C GLN A 100 -14.36 1.57 9.87
N PRO A 101 -15.71 1.64 9.84
CA PRO A 101 -16.53 0.69 9.10
C PRO A 101 -16.23 0.79 7.59
N ALA A 102 -16.03 -0.35 6.95
CA ALA A 102 -15.83 -0.43 5.50
C ALA A 102 -16.58 -1.64 4.93
N ILE A 103 -17.03 -1.50 3.67
CA ILE A 103 -17.65 -2.60 2.93
C ILE A 103 -16.62 -3.12 1.95
N PHE A 104 -16.34 -4.41 2.03
CA PHE A 104 -15.58 -5.12 1.01
C PHE A 104 -16.55 -5.59 -0.07
N ILE A 105 -16.16 -5.46 -1.34
CA ILE A 105 -16.93 -5.89 -2.51
C ILE A 105 -15.97 -6.60 -3.46
N CYS A 106 -16.30 -7.84 -3.85
CA CYS A 106 -15.60 -8.58 -4.91
C CYS A 106 -16.53 -9.05 -6.04
N ASP A 107 -17.76 -8.56 -6.08
CA ASP A 107 -18.62 -8.76 -7.23
C ASP A 107 -18.21 -7.83 -8.40
N PRO A 108 -17.88 -8.37 -9.59
CA PRO A 108 -17.35 -7.59 -10.70
C PRO A 108 -18.30 -6.47 -11.18
N GLU A 109 -19.62 -6.70 -11.14
CA GLU A 109 -20.60 -5.72 -11.62
C GLU A 109 -20.67 -4.53 -10.66
N LEU A 110 -20.72 -4.82 -9.35
CA LEU A 110 -20.70 -3.77 -8.32
C LEU A 110 -19.37 -3.02 -8.29
N VAL A 111 -18.24 -3.72 -8.44
CA VAL A 111 -16.92 -3.09 -8.53
C VAL A 111 -16.86 -2.15 -9.73
N LYS A 112 -17.35 -2.60 -10.90
CA LYS A 112 -17.44 -1.75 -12.11
C LYS A 112 -18.30 -0.52 -11.84
N GLU A 113 -19.48 -0.68 -11.22
CA GLU A 113 -20.37 0.43 -10.91
C GLU A 113 -19.70 1.48 -10.01
N VAL A 114 -19.03 1.03 -8.94
CA VAL A 114 -18.33 1.89 -7.97
C VAL A 114 -17.15 2.61 -8.61
N LEU A 115 -16.31 1.90 -9.39
CA LEU A 115 -15.08 2.44 -9.94
C LEU A 115 -15.26 3.24 -11.24
N SER A 116 -16.35 3.06 -11.98
CA SER A 116 -16.58 3.71 -13.28
C SER A 116 -17.80 4.62 -13.32
N SER A 117 -19.01 4.11 -13.05
CA SER A 117 -20.24 4.88 -13.22
C SER A 117 -20.47 5.88 -12.09
N LYS A 118 -20.11 5.49 -10.86
CA LYS A 118 -20.42 6.25 -9.65
C LYS A 118 -19.18 6.75 -8.90
N PHE A 119 -18.00 6.74 -9.52
CA PHE A 119 -16.77 7.08 -8.82
C PHE A 119 -16.77 8.48 -8.18
N TRP A 120 -17.52 9.43 -8.74
CA TRP A 120 -17.67 10.78 -8.19
C TRP A 120 -18.35 10.82 -6.81
N PHE A 121 -19.18 9.82 -6.49
CA PHE A 121 -19.87 9.73 -5.21
C PHE A 121 -18.96 9.18 -4.10
N TYR A 122 -17.92 8.43 -4.46
CA TYR A 122 -17.05 7.77 -3.51
C TYR A 122 -15.77 8.57 -3.32
N LYS A 123 -15.55 9.04 -2.09
CA LYS A 123 -14.24 9.58 -1.68
C LYS A 123 -13.31 8.42 -1.37
N LYS A 124 -12.03 8.60 -1.71
CA LYS A 124 -10.99 7.66 -1.31
C LYS A 124 -10.97 7.50 0.22
N PRO A 125 -10.71 6.29 0.72
CA PRO A 125 -10.68 6.02 2.14
C PRO A 125 -9.64 6.90 2.85
N PHE A 126 -9.89 7.17 4.12
CA PHE A 126 -8.96 7.93 4.95
C PHE A 126 -7.61 7.22 5.03
N THR A 127 -6.55 7.91 4.62
CA THR A 127 -5.16 7.47 4.79
C THR A 127 -4.60 8.07 6.07
N SER A 128 -3.75 7.33 6.80
CA SER A 128 -3.09 7.88 7.99
C SER A 128 -2.31 9.17 7.66
N PRO A 129 -2.18 10.12 8.61
CA PRO A 129 -1.43 11.35 8.37
C PRO A 129 0.01 11.11 7.88
N ARG A 130 0.62 9.99 8.28
CA ARG A 130 1.96 9.58 7.86
C ARG A 130 2.01 9.15 6.38
N ILE A 131 1.00 8.41 5.92
CA ILE A 131 0.85 8.08 4.50
C ILE A 131 0.51 9.33 3.69
N GLN A 132 -0.29 10.24 4.25
CA GLN A 132 -0.61 11.50 3.62
C GLN A 132 0.61 12.43 3.49
N MET A 133 1.50 12.45 4.48
CA MET A 133 2.77 13.18 4.43
C MET A 133 3.68 12.63 3.32
N PHE A 134 3.78 11.30 3.20
CA PHE A 134 4.55 10.67 2.13
C PHE A 134 3.96 10.92 0.73
N SER A 135 2.65 10.71 0.57
CA SER A 135 1.97 10.83 -0.73
C SER A 135 1.69 12.28 -1.16
N GLY A 136 1.75 13.23 -0.21
CA GLY A 136 1.46 14.63 -0.43
C GLY A 136 0.09 14.88 -1.06
N LYS A 137 -0.02 15.99 -1.79
CA LYS A 137 -1.19 16.30 -2.66
C LYS A 137 -1.05 15.64 -4.04
N GLY A 138 -0.68 14.36 -4.05
CA GLY A 138 -0.56 13.56 -5.27
C GLY A 138 -1.91 13.11 -5.82
N LEU A 139 -1.94 12.71 -7.10
CA LEU A 139 -3.14 12.21 -7.77
C LEU A 139 -3.76 11.00 -7.05
N ALA A 140 -2.93 10.18 -6.41
CA ALA A 140 -3.38 9.05 -5.60
C ALA A 140 -4.20 9.47 -4.38
N SER A 141 -3.95 10.65 -3.79
CA SER A 141 -4.57 11.09 -2.53
C SER A 141 -5.71 12.10 -2.71
N LEU A 142 -5.71 12.87 -3.81
CA LEU A 142 -6.72 13.89 -4.07
C LEU A 142 -8.09 13.31 -4.45
N ASN A 143 -9.14 14.08 -4.18
CA ASN A 143 -10.54 13.80 -4.54
C ASN A 143 -11.17 15.01 -5.25
N GLY A 144 -12.33 14.82 -5.88
CA GLY A 144 -13.16 15.92 -6.40
C GLY A 144 -12.46 16.81 -7.45
N SER A 145 -12.68 18.12 -7.35
CA SER A 145 -12.16 19.12 -8.30
C SER A 145 -10.63 19.20 -8.32
N ASP A 146 -9.97 19.03 -7.18
CA ASP A 146 -8.51 19.04 -7.10
C ASP A 146 -7.91 17.85 -7.86
N TRP A 147 -8.53 16.68 -7.70
CA TRP A 147 -8.15 15.49 -8.47
C TRP A 147 -8.37 15.70 -9.97
N GLN A 148 -9.53 16.24 -10.37
CA GLN A 148 -9.82 16.55 -11.77
C GLN A 148 -8.77 17.47 -12.38
N ARG A 149 -8.42 18.55 -11.66
CA ARG A 149 -7.41 19.52 -12.09
C ARG A 149 -6.05 18.84 -12.29
N HIS A 150 -5.58 18.08 -11.30
CA HIS A 150 -4.30 17.37 -11.39
C HIS A 150 -4.30 16.33 -12.51
N ARG A 151 -5.40 15.58 -12.68
CA ARG A 151 -5.54 14.59 -13.75
C ARG A 151 -5.47 15.25 -15.13
N LYS A 152 -6.14 16.39 -15.31
CA LYS A 152 -6.13 17.16 -16.56
C LYS A 152 -4.73 17.65 -16.92
N ILE A 153 -3.94 18.07 -15.94
CA ILE A 153 -2.55 18.52 -16.13
C ILE A 153 -1.64 17.34 -16.50
N LEU A 154 -1.82 16.18 -15.85
CA LEU A 154 -0.93 15.02 -16.05
C LEU A 154 -1.26 14.20 -17.29
N ASN A 155 -2.54 14.08 -17.69
CA ASN A 155 -2.94 13.22 -18.81
C ASN A 155 -2.15 13.46 -20.11
N PRO A 156 -1.85 14.70 -20.55
CA PRO A 156 -1.05 14.94 -21.75
C PRO A 156 0.38 14.38 -21.69
N ALA A 157 0.97 14.29 -20.50
CA ALA A 157 2.31 13.73 -20.32
C ALA A 157 2.36 12.20 -20.55
N PHE A 158 1.20 11.53 -20.45
CA PHE A 158 1.04 10.09 -20.68
C PHE A 158 0.23 9.80 -21.95
N SER A 159 0.26 10.70 -22.95
CA SER A 159 -0.32 10.43 -24.27
C SER A 159 0.54 9.43 -25.05
N MET A 160 -0.02 8.74 -26.05
CA MET A 160 0.73 7.75 -26.83
C MET A 160 1.98 8.33 -27.49
N ASP A 161 1.92 9.58 -27.98
CA ASP A 161 3.08 10.23 -28.59
C ASP A 161 4.20 10.48 -27.59
N LYS A 162 3.86 10.85 -26.35
CA LYS A 162 4.86 11.03 -25.28
C LYS A 162 5.39 9.70 -24.76
N LEU A 163 4.53 8.68 -24.66
CA LEU A 163 4.94 7.35 -24.25
C LEU A 163 5.94 6.73 -25.24
N LYS A 164 5.73 6.88 -26.55
CA LYS A 164 6.69 6.42 -27.57
C LYS A 164 8.09 6.97 -27.34
N LEU A 165 8.21 8.25 -26.99
CA LEU A 165 9.51 8.88 -26.69
C LEU A 165 10.17 8.32 -25.41
N MET A 166 9.37 7.84 -24.45
CA MET A 166 9.89 7.25 -23.22
C MET A 166 10.32 5.79 -23.41
N VAL A 167 9.67 5.05 -24.32
CA VAL A 167 9.94 3.62 -24.57
C VAL A 167 11.38 3.40 -25.04
N ASP A 168 11.92 4.28 -25.88
CA ASP A 168 13.31 4.16 -26.36
C ASP A 168 14.31 4.27 -25.21
N ASN A 169 14.07 5.21 -24.28
CA ASN A 169 14.89 5.35 -23.07
C ASN A 169 14.74 4.14 -22.14
N MET A 170 13.51 3.63 -21.97
CA MET A 170 13.23 2.44 -21.17
C MET A 170 13.96 1.20 -21.71
N ALA A 171 13.90 1.01 -23.02
CA ALA A 171 14.60 -0.08 -23.70
C ALA A 171 16.12 0.05 -23.52
N THR A 172 16.66 1.26 -23.70
CA THR A 172 18.10 1.51 -23.53
C THR A 172 18.58 1.21 -22.12
N CYS A 173 17.88 1.66 -21.07
CA CYS A 173 18.21 1.31 -19.68
C CYS A 173 18.16 -0.20 -19.45
N THR A 174 17.14 -0.88 -19.98
CA THR A 174 16.99 -2.33 -19.82
C THR A 174 18.10 -3.11 -20.53
N ILE A 175 18.45 -2.71 -21.75
CA ILE A 175 19.56 -3.32 -22.51
C ILE A 175 20.88 -3.14 -21.77
N SER A 176 21.16 -1.92 -21.27
CA SER A 176 22.38 -1.65 -20.51
C SER A 176 22.49 -2.52 -19.26
N MET A 177 21.38 -2.74 -18.53
CA MET A 177 21.36 -3.65 -17.38
C MET A 177 21.66 -5.10 -17.80
N LEU A 178 21.06 -5.58 -18.89
CA LEU A 178 21.29 -6.93 -19.41
C LEU A 178 22.73 -7.13 -19.91
N GLU A 179 23.33 -6.11 -20.52
CA GLU A 179 24.74 -6.13 -20.92
C GLU A 179 25.67 -6.19 -19.71
N GLU A 180 25.34 -5.44 -18.63
CA GLU A 180 26.06 -5.50 -17.35
C GLU A 180 25.97 -6.89 -16.71
N TRP A 181 24.80 -7.53 -16.74
CA TRP A 181 24.65 -8.91 -16.27
C TRP A 181 25.43 -9.89 -17.14
N GLY A 182 25.42 -9.70 -18.46
CA GLY A 182 26.14 -10.52 -19.42
C GLY A 182 27.67 -10.41 -19.28
N SER A 183 28.20 -9.24 -18.93
CA SER A 183 29.63 -9.07 -18.65
C SER A 183 30.03 -9.75 -17.34
N GLN A 184 29.24 -9.58 -16.28
CA GLN A 184 29.46 -10.23 -14.99
C GLN A 184 29.40 -11.77 -15.10
N ALA A 185 28.54 -12.30 -15.96
CA ALA A 185 28.44 -13.74 -16.22
C ALA A 185 29.68 -14.32 -16.93
N LYS A 186 30.40 -13.51 -17.71
CA LYS A 186 31.66 -13.93 -18.37
C LYS A 186 32.83 -14.01 -17.38
N GLU A 187 32.79 -13.23 -16.31
CA GLU A 187 33.79 -13.24 -15.23
C GLU A 187 33.57 -14.39 -14.23
N GLY A 188 32.46 -15.12 -14.35
CA GLY A 188 32.11 -16.29 -13.55
C GLY A 188 30.62 -16.34 -13.23
N SER A 189 30.21 -17.35 -12.46
CA SER A 189 28.84 -17.43 -11.94
C SER A 189 28.64 -16.38 -10.85
N LYS A 190 27.72 -15.43 -11.06
CA LYS A 190 27.35 -14.43 -10.06
C LYS A 190 25.88 -14.56 -9.64
N THR A 191 25.69 -14.52 -8.34
CA THR A 191 24.39 -14.43 -7.66
C THR A 191 23.88 -13.00 -7.75
N ILE A 192 22.73 -12.80 -8.41
CA ILE A 192 22.09 -11.48 -8.56
C ILE A 192 20.89 -11.39 -7.62
N GLU A 193 20.80 -10.31 -6.85
CA GLU A 193 19.63 -10.00 -6.02
C GLU A 193 18.61 -9.22 -6.86
N MET A 194 17.54 -9.90 -7.29
CA MET A 194 16.63 -9.37 -8.31
C MET A 194 15.88 -8.10 -7.88
N MET A 195 15.56 -7.95 -6.59
CA MET A 195 14.79 -6.78 -6.13
C MET A 195 15.64 -5.50 -6.22
N ALA A 196 16.91 -5.54 -5.81
CA ALA A 196 17.83 -4.41 -5.97
C ALA A 196 18.02 -4.02 -7.43
N GLU A 197 18.16 -4.99 -8.33
CA GLU A 197 18.32 -4.69 -9.76
C GLU A 197 17.05 -4.09 -10.37
N ILE A 198 15.87 -4.63 -10.07
CA ILE A 198 14.59 -4.07 -10.54
C ILE A 198 14.40 -2.66 -9.98
N GLU A 199 14.78 -2.42 -8.72
CA GLU A 199 14.73 -1.10 -8.10
C GLU A 199 15.68 -0.10 -8.79
N LYS A 200 16.92 -0.53 -9.07
CA LYS A 200 17.91 0.26 -9.83
C LYS A 200 17.38 0.62 -11.21
N LEU A 201 16.95 -0.39 -11.98
CA LEU A 201 16.40 -0.21 -13.33
C LEU A 201 15.19 0.73 -13.34
N THR A 202 14.24 0.54 -12.42
CA THR A 202 13.04 1.38 -12.34
C THR A 202 13.42 2.83 -12.01
N SER A 203 14.42 3.02 -11.15
CA SER A 203 14.91 4.35 -10.79
C SER A 203 15.64 5.04 -11.94
N GLU A 204 16.43 4.29 -12.72
CA GLU A 204 17.05 4.77 -13.97
C GLU A 204 16.00 5.20 -14.99
N ILE A 205 15.00 4.35 -15.23
CA ILE A 205 13.91 4.62 -16.16
C ILE A 205 13.14 5.88 -15.75
N ILE A 206 12.75 6.00 -14.48
CA ILE A 206 12.00 7.18 -14.00
C ILE A 206 12.88 8.43 -14.04
N GLY A 207 14.17 8.32 -13.70
CA GLY A 207 15.14 9.40 -13.82
C GLY A 207 15.19 9.94 -15.25
N HIS A 208 15.42 9.06 -16.23
CA HIS A 208 15.56 9.44 -17.63
C HIS A 208 14.23 9.91 -18.25
N ALA A 209 13.16 9.14 -18.09
CA ALA A 209 11.88 9.43 -18.73
C ALA A 209 11.12 10.60 -18.08
N GLY A 210 11.21 10.74 -16.75
CA GLY A 210 10.47 11.74 -15.99
C GLY A 210 11.21 13.06 -15.80
N PHE A 211 12.54 13.00 -15.61
CA PHE A 211 13.34 14.15 -15.22
C PHE A 211 14.47 14.48 -16.21
N GLY A 212 14.74 13.61 -17.18
CA GLY A 212 15.87 13.79 -18.09
C GLY A 212 17.24 13.68 -17.42
N VAL A 213 17.31 13.07 -16.22
CA VAL A 213 18.55 12.89 -15.44
C VAL A 213 18.88 11.41 -15.28
N SER A 214 20.15 11.08 -15.12
CA SER A 214 20.55 9.71 -14.79
C SER A 214 20.23 9.36 -13.33
N TYR A 215 20.12 8.06 -13.03
CA TYR A 215 19.92 7.58 -11.67
C TYR A 215 20.98 8.11 -10.70
N GLU A 216 22.25 8.13 -11.11
CA GLU A 216 23.34 8.55 -10.23
C GLU A 216 23.17 10.01 -9.74
N MET A 217 22.57 10.87 -10.57
CA MET A 217 22.26 12.25 -10.19
C MET A 217 21.04 12.35 -9.25
N GLY A 218 20.07 11.41 -9.34
CA GLY A 218 18.85 11.36 -8.51
C GLY A 218 18.92 10.44 -7.29
N LYS A 219 20.03 9.74 -7.09
CA LYS A 219 20.20 8.66 -6.11
C LYS A 219 19.86 9.05 -4.68
N GLU A 220 20.30 10.23 -4.24
CA GLU A 220 19.99 10.75 -2.92
C GLU A 220 18.48 10.95 -2.71
N ALA A 221 17.78 11.45 -3.73
CA ALA A 221 16.34 11.68 -3.68
C ALA A 221 15.56 10.36 -3.61
N PHE A 222 15.91 9.38 -4.44
CA PHE A 222 15.31 8.04 -4.39
C PHE A 222 15.57 7.34 -3.05
N HIS A 223 16.78 7.45 -2.51
CA HIS A 223 17.12 6.89 -1.20
C HIS A 223 16.31 7.55 -0.06
N ALA A 224 16.18 8.89 -0.08
CA ALA A 224 15.34 9.61 0.86
C ALA A 224 13.86 9.20 0.76
N GLN A 225 13.34 9.07 -0.47
CA GLN A 225 11.97 8.60 -0.72
C GLN A 225 11.72 7.21 -0.13
N LYS A 226 12.66 6.26 -0.33
CA LYS A 226 12.59 4.90 0.22
C LYS A 226 12.55 4.91 1.75
N MET A 227 13.36 5.75 2.39
CA MET A 227 13.34 5.92 3.85
C MET A 227 11.99 6.42 4.35
N ILE A 228 11.44 7.46 3.72
CA ILE A 228 10.11 8.00 4.09
C ILE A 228 9.02 6.95 3.86
N GLN A 229 9.06 6.20 2.76
CA GLN A 229 8.10 5.15 2.45
C GLN A 229 8.10 4.05 3.52
N ARG A 230 9.29 3.59 3.96
CA ARG A 230 9.42 2.58 5.03
C ARG A 230 8.81 3.07 6.35
N LEU A 231 9.08 4.33 6.73
CA LEU A 231 8.51 4.93 7.93
C LEU A 231 6.99 5.07 7.83
N ALA A 232 6.47 5.48 6.67
CA ALA A 232 5.03 5.61 6.44
C ALA A 232 4.32 4.25 6.52
N LEU A 233 4.88 3.20 5.88
CA LEU A 233 4.30 1.86 5.86
C LEU A 233 4.35 1.17 7.24
N GLY A 234 5.48 1.27 7.97
CA GLY A 234 5.60 0.71 9.31
C GLY A 234 4.57 1.27 10.30
N SER A 235 4.07 2.47 10.01
CA SER A 235 3.08 3.15 10.83
C SER A 235 1.61 2.82 10.50
N HIS A 236 1.35 2.12 9.39
CA HIS A 236 0.00 1.72 8.98
C HIS A 236 -0.66 0.87 10.07
N VAL A 237 0.07 -0.06 10.69
CA VAL A 237 -0.41 -0.91 11.78
C VAL A 237 -0.75 -0.11 13.04
N GLN A 238 0.01 0.95 13.35
CA GLN A 238 -0.16 1.76 14.56
C GLN A 238 -1.30 2.79 14.47
N SER A 239 -1.73 3.11 13.24
CA SER A 239 -2.77 4.11 12.96
C SER A 239 -4.19 3.63 13.33
N PHE A 240 -4.33 2.37 13.74
CA PHE A 240 -5.61 1.76 14.14
C PHE A 240 -5.75 1.57 15.66
N ILE A 241 -4.79 2.04 16.45
CA ILE A 241 -4.88 2.08 17.92
C ILE A 241 -5.56 3.40 18.33
N PRO A 242 -6.77 3.38 18.91
CA PRO A 242 -7.43 4.60 19.38
C PRO A 242 -6.54 5.35 20.38
N GLY A 243 -6.31 6.65 20.15
CA GLY A 243 -5.47 7.51 21.02
C GLY A 243 -4.00 7.65 20.61
N SER A 244 -3.52 6.95 19.57
CA SER A 244 -2.15 7.10 19.06
C SER A 244 -1.94 8.26 18.07
N HIS A 245 -2.99 9.05 17.81
CA HIS A 245 -3.01 10.10 16.79
C HIS A 245 -2.24 11.37 17.18
N ASP A 246 -2.00 11.61 18.48
CA ASP A 246 -1.51 12.91 18.99
C ASP A 246 -0.11 12.86 19.62
N GLN A 247 0.79 11.97 19.19
CA GLN A 247 2.18 11.97 19.70
C GLN A 247 3.21 12.36 18.63
N PRO A 248 3.45 13.67 18.42
CA PRO A 248 4.60 14.15 17.64
C PRO A 248 5.94 13.90 18.35
N GLU A 249 5.95 13.73 19.68
CA GLU A 249 7.18 13.69 20.50
C GLU A 249 7.95 12.35 20.48
N ARG A 250 7.34 11.25 19.99
CA ARG A 250 8.08 9.98 19.80
C ARG A 250 9.08 10.02 18.65
N MET A 251 9.04 11.09 17.82
CA MET A 251 9.89 11.29 16.64
C MET A 251 11.38 11.48 16.99
N THR A 252 11.69 12.07 18.16
CA THR A 252 13.07 12.40 18.54
C THR A 252 13.78 11.27 19.27
N ARG A 253 13.03 10.37 19.92
CA ARG A 253 13.60 9.27 20.72
C ARG A 253 13.92 8.03 19.87
N LEU A 254 13.15 7.77 18.80
CA LEU A 254 13.41 6.64 17.90
C LEU A 254 14.63 6.83 16.98
N LYS A 255 15.14 8.05 16.83
CA LYS A 255 16.43 8.27 16.14
C LYS A 255 17.62 7.69 16.92
N ASN A 256 17.50 7.53 18.24
CA ASN A 256 18.63 7.22 19.12
C ASN A 256 18.46 5.97 20.00
N THR A 257 17.38 5.19 19.88
CA THR A 257 17.15 4.05 20.82
C THR A 257 16.53 2.80 20.22
N THR A 258 16.45 2.71 18.90
CA THR A 258 16.04 1.45 18.27
C THR A 258 17.17 1.04 17.34
N PRO A 259 17.95 -0.01 17.65
CA PRO A 259 18.66 -0.69 16.59
C PRO A 259 17.61 -1.03 15.55
N ALA A 260 17.96 -0.87 14.27
CA ALA A 260 17.16 -1.44 13.20
C ALA A 260 16.67 -2.82 13.65
N PRO A 261 15.39 -3.18 13.49
CA PRO A 261 14.99 -4.56 13.74
C PRO A 261 16.04 -5.41 13.05
N PRO A 262 16.67 -6.38 13.76
CA PRO A 262 17.69 -7.21 13.13
C PRO A 262 17.08 -7.63 11.81
N CYS A 263 17.83 -7.49 10.72
CA CYS A 263 17.49 -8.18 9.49
C CYS A 263 17.14 -9.58 9.95
N SER A 264 15.84 -9.88 10.06
CA SER A 264 15.41 -11.22 10.21
C SER A 264 15.83 -11.75 8.87
N THR A 265 16.96 -12.44 8.88
CA THR A 265 17.19 -13.67 8.15
C THR A 265 15.98 -14.56 8.39
N THR A 266 14.83 -14.11 7.90
CA THR A 266 13.85 -15.01 7.34
C THR A 266 14.69 -15.73 6.29
N ASN A 267 14.82 -17.03 6.47
CA ASN A 267 15.23 -17.95 5.41
C ASN A 267 14.18 -17.93 4.28
N THR A 268 13.81 -16.73 3.83
CA THR A 268 13.32 -16.48 2.50
C THR A 268 14.61 -16.37 1.71
N THR A 269 14.96 -17.44 1.01
CA THR A 269 15.96 -17.38 -0.05
C THR A 269 15.70 -16.09 -0.84
N PRO A 270 16.64 -15.13 -0.89
CA PRO A 270 16.54 -14.06 -1.88
C PRO A 270 16.30 -14.75 -3.21
N GLU A 271 15.28 -14.33 -3.97
CA GLU A 271 15.09 -14.82 -5.33
C GLU A 271 16.34 -14.43 -6.10
N THR A 272 17.24 -15.39 -6.14
CA THR A 272 18.58 -15.26 -6.65
C THR A 272 18.57 -16.01 -7.94
N LEU A 273 18.68 -15.29 -9.04
CA LEU A 273 18.98 -15.91 -10.32
C LEU A 273 20.50 -16.02 -10.39
N THR A 274 20.98 -17.26 -10.49
CA THR A 274 22.36 -17.52 -10.85
C THR A 274 22.47 -17.36 -12.35
N VAL A 275 23.15 -16.30 -12.79
CA VAL A 275 23.50 -16.14 -14.21
C VAL A 275 24.81 -16.89 -14.42
N ALA A 276 24.74 -18.02 -15.13
CA ALA A 276 25.89 -18.79 -15.55
C ALA A 276 26.04 -18.73 -17.07
N ALA A 277 27.28 -18.65 -17.56
CA ALA A 277 27.57 -18.79 -18.97
C ALA A 277 27.33 -20.25 -19.42
N ASP A 278 26.14 -20.55 -19.95
CA ASP A 278 25.95 -21.78 -20.71
C ASP A 278 26.59 -21.61 -22.09
N ASN A 279 27.83 -22.08 -22.22
CA ASN A 279 28.58 -22.09 -23.48
C ASN A 279 28.26 -23.33 -24.33
N SER A 280 27.08 -23.94 -24.20
CA SER A 280 26.68 -25.09 -25.00
C SER A 280 25.33 -24.93 -25.72
N LYS A 281 25.43 -24.80 -27.05
CA LYS A 281 24.37 -24.92 -28.07
C LYS A 281 23.55 -23.65 -28.37
N GLN A 282 23.90 -23.03 -29.50
CA GLN A 282 22.97 -22.29 -30.36
C GLN A 282 21.63 -23.07 -30.47
N ARG A 283 20.56 -22.53 -29.90
CA ARG A 283 19.20 -22.82 -30.32
C ARG A 283 18.65 -21.58 -31.01
N HIS A 284 18.45 -21.70 -32.31
CA HIS A 284 17.70 -20.74 -33.11
C HIS A 284 16.33 -20.51 -32.46
N PHE A 285 16.07 -19.27 -32.02
CA PHE A 285 14.72 -18.81 -31.75
C PHE A 285 14.03 -18.54 -33.09
N CYS A 286 13.27 -19.51 -33.59
CA CYS A 286 12.30 -19.26 -34.65
C CYS A 286 11.08 -18.56 -34.04
N LEU A 287 10.82 -17.34 -34.51
CA LEU A 287 9.55 -16.65 -34.31
C LEU A 287 8.50 -17.35 -35.19
N GLU A 288 7.65 -18.18 -34.59
CA GLU A 288 6.38 -18.57 -35.24
C GLU A 288 5.30 -17.56 -34.86
N THR A 289 5.03 -16.67 -35.81
CA THR A 289 3.85 -15.82 -35.87
C THR A 289 2.61 -16.68 -36.09
N VAL A 290 1.73 -16.80 -35.09
CA VAL A 290 0.40 -17.40 -35.27
C VAL A 290 -0.53 -16.34 -35.87
N ALA A 291 -0.94 -16.54 -37.12
CA ALA A 291 -2.01 -15.79 -37.76
C ALA A 291 -3.40 -16.27 -37.27
N PRO A 292 -4.43 -15.42 -37.30
CA PRO A 292 -5.73 -15.73 -36.70
C PRO A 292 -6.58 -16.62 -37.60
N GLN A 293 -7.35 -17.54 -36.99
CA GLN A 293 -8.61 -18.05 -37.52
C GLN A 293 -9.76 -17.40 -36.76
#